data_AF-A0A1F9PJR9-F1
#
_entry.id   AF-A0A1F9PJR9-F1
#
_cell.length_a   1.000
_cell.length_b   1.000
_cell.length_c   1.000
_cell.angle_alpha   90.00
_cell.angle_beta   90.00
_cell.angle_gamma   90.00
#
_symmetry.space_group_name_H-M   'P 1'
#
loop_
_entity.id
_entity.type
_entity.pdbx_description
1 polymer ?
#
loop_
_entity_poly.entity_id
_entity_poly.type
_entity_poly.pdbx_seq_one_letter_code
_entity_poly.pdbx_strand_id
1 'polypeptide(L)' 'MEKVLIAFAAALAVGIPALATAWAQSRIGAAGAGTLAEKPELTATVIILLAIPETMVILGFVVAAMILLMV' A
#
# COMPACT_ATOMS: atom_id res chain seq x y z
N MET A 1 -18.48 -20.43 12.42
CA MET A 1 -18.87 -19.53 11.30
C MET A 1 -18.34 -18.11 11.53
N GLU A 2 -18.53 -17.57 12.72
CA GLU A 2 -18.04 -16.24 13.14
C GLU A 2 -16.53 -16.02 12.93
N LYS A 3 -15.66 -16.92 13.38
CA LYS A 3 -14.20 -16.81 13.15
C LYS A 3 -13.79 -16.75 11.68
N VAL A 4 -14.53 -17.43 10.80
CA VAL A 4 -14.27 -17.42 9.36
C VAL A 4 -14.63 -16.06 8.77
N LEU A 5 -15.74 -15.47 9.20
CA LEU A 5 -16.15 -14.13 8.77
C LEU A 5 -15.17 -13.06 9.25
N ILE A 6 -14.69 -13.14 10.50
CA ILE A 6 -13.68 -12.21 11.05
C ILE A 6 -12.38 -12.31 10.25
N ALA A 7 -11.87 -13.52 10.00
CA ALA A 7 -10.66 -13.72 9.21
C ALA A 7 -10.82 -13.21 7.77
N PHE A 8 -12.00 -13.43 7.16
CA PHE A 8 -12.29 -12.93 5.82
C PHE A 8 -12.35 -11.40 5.77
N ALA A 9 -12.99 -10.76 6.77
CA ALA A 9 -13.02 -9.31 6.90
C ALA A 9 -11.62 -8.71 7.06
N ALA A 10 -10.76 -9.33 7.89
CA ALA A 10 -9.37 -8.91 8.04
C ALA A 10 -8.58 -9.06 6.73
N ALA A 11 -8.78 -10.16 6.00
CA ALA A 11 -8.13 -10.38 4.70
C ALA A 11 -8.54 -9.31 3.67
N LEU A 12 -9.82 -8.92 3.63
CA LEU A 12 -10.28 -7.85 2.76
C LEU A 12 -9.73 -6.47 3.18
N ALA A 13 -9.68 -6.21 4.50
CA ALA A 13 -9.20 -4.95 5.05
C ALA A 13 -7.74 -4.63 4.69
N VAL A 14 -6.87 -5.65 4.55
CA VAL A 14 -5.49 -5.48 4.07
C VAL A 14 -5.37 -5.69 2.56
N GLY A 15 -6.10 -6.66 1.99
CA GLY A 15 -5.94 -7.08 0.61
C GLY A 15 -6.39 -6.04 -0.41
N ILE A 16 -7.52 -5.36 -0.17
CA ILE A 16 -8.02 -4.34 -1.10
C ILE A 16 -7.07 -3.12 -1.12
N PRO A 17 -6.65 -2.54 0.03
CA PRO A 17 -5.66 -1.48 0.04
C PRO A 17 -4.32 -1.89 -0.57
N ALA A 18 -3.84 -3.11 -0.32
CA ALA A 18 -2.59 -3.61 -0.91
C ALA A 18 -2.65 -3.61 -2.45
N LEU A 19 -3.75 -4.07 -3.04
CA LEU A 19 -3.95 -4.04 -4.50
C LEU A 19 -4.00 -2.60 -5.04
N ALA A 20 -4.68 -1.69 -4.34
CA ALA A 20 -4.74 -0.28 -4.72
C ALA A 20 -3.36 0.42 -4.62
N THR A 21 -2.60 0.15 -3.55
CA THR A 21 -1.24 0.64 -3.36
C THR A 21 -0.32 0.12 -4.46
N ALA A 22 -0.34 -1.18 -4.75
CA ALA A 22 0.46 -1.78 -5.80
C ALA A 22 0.14 -1.17 -7.18
N TRP A 23 -1.14 -0.93 -7.48
CA TRP A 23 -1.55 -0.28 -8.71
C TRP A 23 -0.99 1.15 -8.82
N ALA A 24 -1.09 1.97 -7.77
CA ALA A 24 -0.54 3.31 -7.74
C ALA A 24 0.99 3.31 -7.88
N GLN A 25 1.68 2.46 -7.11
CA GLN A 25 3.14 2.36 -7.13
C GLN A 25 3.68 1.83 -8.45
N SER A 26 2.98 0.93 -9.14
CA SER A 26 3.42 0.46 -10.48
C SER A 26 3.52 1.61 -11.48
N ARG A 27 2.61 2.58 -11.41
CA ARG A 27 2.58 3.75 -12.29
C ARG A 27 3.62 4.80 -11.87
N ILE A 28 3.72 5.07 -10.56
CA ILE A 28 4.67 6.03 -10.01
C ILE A 28 6.11 5.53 -10.19
N GLY A 29 6.37 4.25 -9.95
CA GLY A 29 7.67 3.63 -10.11
C GLY A 29 8.16 3.65 -11.56
N ALA A 30 7.28 3.34 -12.53
CA ALA A 30 7.62 3.41 -13.94
C ALA A 30 7.98 4.85 -14.38
N ALA A 31 7.17 5.84 -13.98
CA ALA A 31 7.47 7.25 -14.26
C ALA A 31 8.72 7.74 -13.53
N GLY A 32 8.92 7.28 -12.29
CA GLY A 32 10.08 7.57 -11.46
C GLY A 32 11.37 7.06 -12.08
N ALA A 33 11.40 5.81 -12.56
CA ALA A 33 12.57 5.24 -13.22
C ALA A 33 13.00 6.05 -14.45
N GLY A 34 12.05 6.47 -15.29
CA GLY A 34 12.34 7.36 -16.43
C GLY A 34 12.86 8.73 -15.97
N THR A 35 12.26 9.31 -14.92
CA THR A 35 12.70 10.58 -14.36
C THR A 35 14.14 10.51 -13.83
N LEU A 36 14.49 9.43 -13.13
CA LEU A 36 15.84 9.27 -12.56
C LEU A 36 16.91 8.98 -13.60
N ALA A 37 16.53 8.43 -14.77
CA ALA A 37 17.46 8.27 -15.88
C ALA A 37 17.96 9.61 -16.45
N GLU A 38 17.13 10.65 -16.41
CA GLU A 38 17.48 11.99 -16.88
C GLU A 38 17.93 12.93 -15.75
N LYS A 39 17.32 12.81 -14.57
CA LYS A 39 17.48 13.72 -13.43
C LYS A 39 17.70 12.94 -12.12
N PRO A 40 18.91 12.37 -11.91
CA PRO A 40 19.21 11.56 -10.73
C PRO A 40 19.06 12.33 -9.39
N GLU A 41 19.22 13.66 -9.41
CA GLU A 41 19.01 14.53 -8.26
C GLU A 41 17.58 14.51 -7.71
N LEU A 42 16.59 14.04 -8.50
CA LEU A 42 15.19 13.93 -8.07
C LEU A 42 14.87 12.63 -7.32
N THR A 43 15.88 11.82 -6.98
CA THR A 43 15.71 10.55 -6.25
C THR A 43 14.85 10.68 -4.99
N ALA A 44 15.12 11.68 -4.16
CA ALA A 44 14.35 11.91 -2.93
C ALA A 44 12.86 12.19 -3.22
N THR A 45 12.58 13.02 -4.22
CA THR A 45 11.21 13.35 -4.64
C THR A 45 10.48 12.11 -5.16
N VAL A 46 11.12 11.29 -5.99
CA VAL A 46 10.51 10.05 -6.51
C VAL A 46 10.20 9.06 -5.38
N ILE A 47 11.11 8.92 -4.40
CA ILE A 47 10.88 8.07 -3.22
C ILE A 47 9.69 8.57 -2.41
N ILE A 48 9.56 9.89 -2.17
CA ILE A 48 8.42 10.47 -1.45
C ILE A 48 7.13 10.18 -2.21
N LEU A 49 7.10 10.38 -3.53
CA LEU A 49 5.92 10.09 -4.34
C LEU A 49 5.52 8.60 -4.29
N LEU A 50 6.50 7.69 -4.25
CA LEU A 50 6.25 6.24 -4.10
C LEU A 50 5.72 5.88 -2.69
N ALA A 51 6.16 6.61 -1.67
CA ALA A 51 5.77 6.38 -0.28
C ALA A 51 4.34 6.88 0.05
N ILE A 52 3.82 7.88 -0.66
CA ILE A 52 2.44 8.37 -0.46
C ILE A 52 1.40 7.23 -0.55
N PRO A 53 1.32 6.44 -1.63
CA PRO A 53 0.37 5.32 -1.71
C PRO A 53 0.69 4.16 -0.76
N GLU A 54 1.93 4.03 -0.26
CA GLU A 54 2.29 3.02 0.75
C GLU A 54 1.49 3.23 2.05
N THR A 55 1.14 4.48 2.38
CA THR A 55 0.34 4.78 3.57
C THR A 55 -1.02 4.07 3.56
N MET A 56 -1.62 3.84 2.40
CA MET A 56 -2.91 3.16 2.27
C MET A 56 -2.85 1.71 2.70
N VAL A 57 -1.80 0.97 2.31
CA VAL A 57 -1.65 -0.44 2.71
C VAL A 57 -1.31 -0.55 4.20
N ILE A 58 -0.53 0.39 4.75
CA ILE A 58 -0.23 0.45 6.19
C ILE A 58 -1.53 0.64 6.98
N LEU A 59 -2.41 1.55 6.57
CA LEU A 59 -3.71 1.74 7.22
C LEU A 59 -4.58 0.47 7.12
N GLY A 60 -4.64 -0.18 5.95
CA GLY A 60 -5.35 -1.45 5.78
C GLY A 60 -4.81 -2.57 6.67
N PHE A 61 -3.49 -2.64 6.82
CA PHE A 61 -2.82 -3.58 7.73
C PHE A 61 -3.18 -3.31 9.20
N VAL A 62 -3.16 -2.05 9.64
CA VAL A 62 -3.56 -1.68 11.01
C VAL A 62 -5.01 -2.08 11.27
N VAL A 63 -5.93 -1.81 10.34
CA VAL A 63 -7.33 -2.21 10.46
C VAL A 63 -7.47 -3.74 10.52
N ALA A 64 -6.77 -4.48 9.68
CA ALA A 64 -6.76 -5.94 9.73
C ALA A 64 -6.24 -6.48 11.08
N ALA A 65 -5.19 -5.87 11.63
CA ALA A 65 -4.68 -6.21 12.96
C ALA A 65 -5.72 -5.91 14.06
N MET A 66 -6.41 -4.77 13.99
CA MET A 66 -7.51 -4.47 14.92
C MET A 66 -8.64 -5.50 14.85
N ILE A 67 -9.04 -5.92 13.64
CA ILE A 67 -10.07 -6.95 13.44
C ILE A 67 -9.65 -8.30 14.05
N LEU A 68 -8.36 -8.66 13.99
CA LEU A 68 -7.89 -9.96 14.49
C LEU A 68 -7.56 -9.98 15.98
N LEU A 69 -7.13 -8.84 16.53
CA LEU A 69 -6.58 -8.75 17.89
C LEU A 69 -7.52 -8.07 18.88
N MET A 70 -8.45 -7.25 18.40
CA MET A 70 -9.32 -6.42 19.25
C MET A 70 -10.81 -6.75 19.11
N VAL A 71 -11.20 -7.55 18.11
CA VAL A 71 -12.58 -8.01 17.86
C VAL A 71 -12.67 -9.50 18.10
#